data_AF-A0A4C1TA68-F1
#
_entry.id   AF-A0A4C1TA68-F1
#
_cell.length_a   1.000
_cell.length_b   1.000
_cell.length_c   1.000
_cell.angle_alpha   90.00
_cell.angle_beta   90.00
_cell.angle_gamma   90.00
#
_symmetry.space_group_name_H-M   'P 1'
#
loop_
_entity.id
_entity.type
_entity.pdbx_description
1 polymer ?
#
loop_
_entity_poly.entity_id
_entity_poly.type
_entity_poly.pdbx_seq_one_letter_code
_entity_poly.pdbx_strand_id
1 'polypeptide(L)' 'MDSVRIDKCVIQFPAHMEPIYTCDWHPTQNWLATGSRDKQIKIWNMEGKASPRAYNTLYSSSRACKWRQKKRKKA' A
#
# COMPACT_ATOMS: atom_id res chain seq x y z
N MET A 1 15.37 15.15 -26.61
CA MET A 1 16.04 14.28 -25.63
C MET A 1 15.34 14.52 -24.31
N ASP A 2 14.32 13.70 -24.03
CA ASP A 2 13.56 13.80 -22.79
C ASP A 2 14.50 13.50 -21.63
N SER A 3 14.70 14.52 -20.80
CA SER A 3 15.53 14.45 -19.61
C SER A 3 15.06 13.28 -18.74
N VAL A 4 15.92 12.29 -18.56
CA VAL A 4 15.68 11.18 -17.63
C VAL A 4 15.50 11.79 -16.25
N ARG A 5 14.25 11.92 -15.82
CA ARG A 5 13.94 12.30 -14.44
C ARG A 5 14.39 11.14 -13.57
N ILE A 6 15.54 11.31 -12.92
CA ILE A 6 15.92 10.48 -11.79
C ILE A 6 14.99 10.92 -10.67
N ASP A 7 13.83 10.24 -10.56
CA ASP A 7 12.88 10.47 -9.48
C ASP A 7 13.59 10.21 -8.15
N LYS A 8 13.76 11.28 -7.37
CA LYS A 8 14.36 11.20 -6.05
C LYS A 8 13.38 10.50 -5.13
N CYS A 9 13.89 9.57 -4.30
CA CYS A 9 13.10 8.98 -3.23
C CYS A 9 12.51 10.10 -2.36
N VAL A 10 11.18 10.20 -2.34
CA VAL A 10 10.47 11.23 -1.57
C VAL A 10 10.29 10.79 -0.12
N ILE A 11 9.99 9.51 0.11
CA ILE A 11 9.67 8.96 1.42
C ILE A 11 10.19 7.53 1.52
N GLN A 12 10.89 7.22 2.61
CA GLN A 12 11.28 5.87 2.99
C GLN A 12 10.82 5.61 4.43
N PHE A 13 10.17 4.48 4.67
CA PHE A 13 9.69 4.10 6.00
C PHE A 13 9.76 2.58 6.22
N PRO A 14 10.01 2.13 7.46
CA PRO A 14 10.00 0.71 7.80
C PRO A 14 8.56 0.19 7.83
N ALA A 15 8.19 -0.60 6.84
CA ALA A 15 6.82 -1.08 6.71
C ALA A 15 6.55 -2.40 7.45
N HIS A 16 7.39 -3.41 7.24
CA HIS A 16 7.20 -4.77 7.73
C HIS A 16 8.51 -5.38 8.22
N MET A 17 8.44 -6.36 9.11
CA MET A 17 9.62 -7.08 9.63
C MET A 17 10.12 -8.17 8.66
N GLU A 18 9.23 -8.65 7.79
CA GLU A 18 9.48 -9.69 6.80
C GLU A 18 9.25 -9.16 5.37
N PRO A 19 9.70 -9.89 4.33
CA PRO A 19 9.52 -9.50 2.94
C PRO A 19 8.08 -9.15 2.59
N ILE A 20 7.91 -8.01 1.92
CA ILE A 20 6.63 -7.54 1.39
C ILE A 20 6.40 -8.23 0.05
N TYR A 21 5.24 -8.85 -0.12
CA TYR A 21 4.89 -9.54 -1.37
C TYR A 21 3.94 -8.75 -2.25
N THR A 22 3.17 -7.85 -1.65
CA THR A 22 2.13 -7.10 -2.37
C THR A 22 2.03 -5.68 -1.83
N CYS A 23 1.83 -4.74 -2.73
CA CYS A 23 1.40 -3.38 -2.41
C CYS A 23 0.33 -2.93 -3.41
N ASP A 24 -0.65 -2.16 -2.97
CA ASP A 24 -1.70 -1.61 -3.83
C ASP A 24 -2.18 -0.26 -3.33
N TRP A 25 -2.25 0.71 -4.24
CA TRP A 25 -2.72 2.06 -3.95
C TRP A 25 -4.24 2.12 -3.99
N HIS A 26 -4.82 2.83 -3.04
CA HIS A 26 -6.24 3.15 -3.11
C HIS A 26 -6.49 4.04 -4.34
N PRO A 27 -7.57 3.78 -5.10
CA PRO A 27 -7.79 4.42 -6.39
C PRO A 27 -8.12 5.91 -6.35
N THR A 28 -8.60 6.42 -5.21
CA THR A 28 -9.07 7.82 -5.09
C THR A 28 -8.56 8.54 -3.85
N GLN A 29 -7.91 7.83 -2.93
CA GLN A 29 -7.44 8.39 -1.67
C GLN A 29 -5.95 8.07 -1.59
N ASN A 30 -5.19 8.88 -0.86
CA ASN A 30 -3.76 8.65 -0.64
C ASN A 30 -3.51 7.53 0.36
N TRP A 31 -4.14 6.38 0.17
CA TRP A 31 -3.93 5.20 0.99
C TRP A 31 -3.14 4.15 0.24
N LEU A 32 -2.21 3.50 0.93
CA LEU A 32 -1.42 2.41 0.39
C LEU A 32 -1.67 1.17 1.25
N ALA A 33 -2.03 0.06 0.63
CA ALA A 33 -2.10 -1.23 1.31
C ALA A 33 -0.81 -2.01 1.04
N THR A 34 -0.19 -2.58 2.06
CA THR A 34 0.99 -3.46 1.95
C THR A 34 0.73 -4.78 2.68
N GLY A 35 1.15 -5.88 2.08
CA GLY A 35 1.03 -7.23 2.65
C GLY A 35 2.38 -7.95 2.68
N SER A 36 2.71 -8.55 3.83
CA SER A 36 4.00 -9.20 4.09
C SER A 36 3.84 -10.64 4.62
N ARG A 37 4.95 -11.38 4.67
CA ARG A 37 5.07 -12.70 5.31
C ARG A 37 4.89 -12.66 6.82
N ASP A 38 5.01 -11.47 7.43
CA ASP A 38 4.81 -11.25 8.87
C ASP A 38 3.35 -11.47 9.34
N LYS A 39 2.47 -11.94 8.43
CA LYS A 39 1.04 -12.16 8.66
C LYS A 39 0.28 -10.86 9.00
N GLN A 40 0.83 -9.71 8.58
CA GLN A 40 0.19 -8.42 8.72
C GLN A 40 -0.10 -7.80 7.35
N ILE A 41 -1.25 -7.14 7.27
CA ILE A 41 -1.57 -6.21 6.19
C ILE A 41 -1.64 -4.83 6.83
N LYS A 42 -0.82 -3.89 6.36
CA LYS A 42 -0.81 -2.51 6.85
C LYS A 42 -1.42 -1.60 5.80
N ILE A 43 -2.33 -0.74 6.23
CA ILE A 43 -2.88 0.34 5.40
C ILE A 43 -2.26 1.64 5.88
N TRP A 44 -1.56 2.31 4.98
CA TRP A 44 -0.84 3.54 5.24
C TRP A 44 -1.67 4.71 4.73
N ASN A 45 -1.88 5.72 5.57
CA ASN A 45 -2.32 7.01 5.08
C ASN A 45 -1.09 7.83 4.67
N MET A 46 -1.00 8.13 3.38
CA MET A 46 0.08 8.91 2.76
C MET A 46 -0.27 10.40 2.67
N GLU A 47 -1.42 10.81 3.23
CA GLU A 47 -1.77 12.21 3.46
C GLU A 47 -0.99 12.71 4.70
N GLY A 48 0.24 13.20 4.47
CA GLY A 48 1.13 13.71 5.52
C GLY A 48 2.19 12.69 5.96
N LYS A 49 2.32 12.44 7.27
CA LYS A 49 3.26 11.44 7.80
C LYS A 49 2.68 10.04 7.58
N ALA A 50 3.41 9.20 6.85
CA ALA A 50 3.06 7.80 6.60
C ALA A 50 2.86 7.06 7.94
N SER A 51 1.60 6.96 8.35
CA SER A 51 1.20 6.28 9.59
C SER A 51 0.45 5.01 9.21
N PRO A 52 0.94 3.83 9.64
CA PRO A 52 0.30 2.58 9.34
C PRO A 52 -0.84 2.30 10.31
N ARG A 53 -1.94 1.82 9.76
CA ARG A 53 -2.95 1.07 10.49
C ARG A 53 -2.79 -0.41 10.15
N ALA A 54 -2.35 -1.20 11.13
CA ALA A 54 -2.08 -2.61 10.95
C ALA A 54 -3.34 -3.46 11.18
N TYR A 55 -3.55 -4.44 10.31
CA TYR A 55 -4.59 -5.45 10.40
C TYR A 55 -3.93 -6.83 10.37
N ASN A 56 -4.24 -7.67 11.36
CA ASN A 56 -3.77 -9.04 11.38
C ASN A 56 -4.54 -9.86 10.33
N THR A 57 -3.81 -10.55 9.46
CA THR A 57 -4.42 -11.49 8.53
C THR A 57 -4.28 -12.91 9.06
N LEU A 58 -5.31 -13.74 8.86
CA LEU A 58 -5.30 -15.15 9.22
C LEU A 58 -4.34 -15.98 8.34
N TYR A 59 -3.82 -15.39 7.25
CA TYR A 59 -2.99 -16.07 6.27
C TYR A 59 -1.59 -15.47 6.21
N SER A 60 -0.56 -16.32 6.28
CA SER A 60 0.85 -15.90 6.39
C SER A 60 1.46 -15.32 5.13
N SER A 61 0.71 -15.27 4.03
CA SER A 61 1.22 -14.80 2.74
C SER A 61 0.05 -14.22 1.96
N SER A 62 -0.08 -12.90 2.01
CA SER A 62 -1.00 -12.14 1.18
C SER A 62 -0.40 -12.08 -0.24
N ARG A 63 -0.78 -13.03 -1.10
CA ARG A 63 -0.33 -13.11 -2.50
C ARG A 63 -0.89 -12.00 -3.40
N ALA A 64 -1.99 -11.35 -3.00
CA ALA A 64 -2.55 -10.20 -3.68
C ALA A 64 -3.41 -9.37 -2.73
N CYS A 65 -3.10 -8.09 -2.58
CA CYS A 65 -4.00 -7.09 -2.01
C CYS A 65 -4.58 -6.28 -3.17
N LYS A 66 -5.91 -6.22 -3.32
CA LYS A 66 -6.56 -5.34 -4.30
C LYS A 66 -7.66 -4.52 -3.65
N TRP A 67 -7.61 -3.21 -3.83
CA TRP A 67 -8.70 -2.33 -3.39
C TRP A 67 -9.97 -2.56 -4.21
N ARG A 68 -11.10 -2.71 -3.53
CA ARG A 68 -12.41 -2.88 -4.19
C ARG A 68 -12.99 -1.51 -4.57
N GLN A 69 -12.97 -1.20 -5.87
CA GLN A 69 -13.64 -0.03 -6.43
C GLN A 69 -15.16 -0.24 -6.43
N LYS A 70 -15.92 0.55 -5.63
CA LYS A 70 -17.39 0.60 -5.76
C LYS A 70 -17.74 1.45 -6.99
N LYS A 71 -18.21 0.82 -8.08
CA LYS A 71 -18.81 1.55 -9.20
C LYS A 71 -20.06 2.28 -8.70
N ARG A 72 -20.05 3.62 -8.73
CA ARG A 72 -21.27 4.42 -8.54
C ARG A 72 -22.19 4.17 -9.74
N LYS A 73 -23.37 3.59 -9.51
CA LYS A 73 -24.45 3.60 -10.51
C LYS A 73 -24.83 5.06 -10.73
N LYS A 74 -24.70 5.56 -11.97
CA LYS A 74 -25.36 6.81 -12.37
C LYS A 74 -26.87 6.50 -12.43
N ALA A 75 -27.65 7.23 -11.65
CA ALA A 75 -29.10 7.34 -11.82
C ALA A 75 -29.37 8.35 -12.95
#